data_AF-A0ABD0SYQ4-F1
#
_entry.id   AF-A0ABD0SYQ4-F1
#
_cell.length_a   1.000
_cell.length_b   1.000
_cell.length_c   1.000
_cell.angle_alpha   90.00
_cell.angle_beta   90.00
_cell.angle_gamma   90.00
#
_symmetry.space_group_name_H-M   'P 1'
#
loop_
_entity.id
_entity.type
_entity.pdbx_description
1 polymer ?
#
loop_
_entity_poly.entity_id
_entity_poly.type
_entity_poly.pdbx_seq_one_letter_code
_entity_poly.pdbx_strand_id
1 'polypeptide(L)'
;MKRRSNLIEVDGDNQDSFEQILKANLSKIYKQSEMYKNTAWYRSIVDAEKSCLKEDKIKKIHYKFDDDKEMVEEYNVDTQVLLRRAWKVKGKLGGDGKWVVEIGDPIPEATPTIEVADIVESKDQPIVTRRNTRVNLEWRIRNLPYPIETYSISANNDERCIIVRTTNKKYFKKLQVPELDRLGLQLEQGNIQSSHQFQTLIIMYKKPQPLLDMEKEWFEELKKVKPIKDMPSDCKTQ
;
A
#
# COMPACT_ATOMS: atom_id res chain seq x y z
N MET A 1 70.32 7.71 -0.16
CA MET A 1 69.27 7.01 -0.93
C MET A 1 67.93 7.67 -0.66
N LYS A 2 67.39 8.45 -1.63
CA LYS A 2 66.12 9.17 -1.49
C LYS A 2 64.96 8.27 -1.97
N ARG A 3 63.92 8.18 -1.13
CA ARG A 3 62.63 7.52 -1.42
C ARG A 3 61.94 8.21 -2.60
N ARG A 4 61.39 7.43 -3.55
CA ARG A 4 60.40 7.91 -4.52
C ARG A 4 59.01 7.58 -4.00
N SER A 5 58.24 8.61 -3.71
CA SER A 5 56.78 8.56 -3.52
C SER A 5 56.12 8.51 -4.90
N ASN A 6 55.36 7.47 -5.19
CA ASN A 6 54.49 7.44 -6.37
C ASN A 6 53.23 8.24 -6.05
N LEU A 7 53.18 9.48 -6.52
CA LEU A 7 51.92 10.22 -6.64
C LEU A 7 51.13 9.55 -7.77
N ILE A 8 49.90 9.13 -7.48
CA ILE A 8 48.93 8.81 -8.53
C ILE A 8 48.43 10.16 -9.04
N GLU A 9 48.87 10.55 -10.23
CA GLU A 9 48.27 11.64 -10.98
C GLU A 9 46.87 11.19 -11.41
N VAL A 10 45.84 11.87 -10.91
CA VAL A 10 44.45 11.67 -11.34
C VAL A 10 44.23 12.63 -12.51
N ASP A 11 44.22 12.09 -13.72
CA ASP A 11 43.87 12.84 -14.94
C ASP A 11 42.47 13.43 -14.82
N GLY A 12 42.36 14.75 -14.99
CA GLY A 12 41.10 15.50 -14.91
C GLY A 12 40.02 15.06 -15.90
N ASP A 13 40.42 14.51 -17.06
CA ASP A 13 39.50 13.98 -18.08
C ASP A 13 38.72 12.75 -17.60
N ASN A 14 39.26 11.99 -16.63
CA ASN A 14 38.60 10.79 -16.11
C ASN A 14 37.55 11.13 -15.04
N GLN A 15 37.68 12.30 -14.40
CA GLN A 15 36.73 12.80 -13.41
C GLN A 15 35.44 13.31 -14.06
N ASP A 16 35.54 14.00 -15.20
CA ASP A 16 34.38 14.50 -15.96
C ASP A 16 33.54 13.35 -16.54
N SER A 17 34.17 12.28 -17.01
CA SER A 17 33.50 11.06 -17.47
C SER A 17 32.72 10.37 -16.34
N PHE A 18 33.33 10.26 -15.16
CA PHE A 18 32.68 9.66 -13.99
C PHE A 18 31.50 10.50 -13.48
N GLU A 19 31.64 11.82 -13.42
CA GLU A 19 30.55 12.72 -13.06
C GLU A 19 29.37 12.65 -14.03
N GLN A 20 29.66 12.58 -15.34
CA GLN A 20 28.61 12.44 -16.36
C GLN A 20 27.87 11.12 -16.24
N ILE A 21 28.57 10.01 -15.95
CA ILE A 21 27.97 8.70 -15.70
C ILE A 21 27.09 8.76 -14.45
N LEU A 22 27.55 9.38 -13.36
CA LEU A 22 26.76 9.56 -12.14
C LEU A 22 25.51 10.40 -12.40
N LYS A 23 25.63 11.55 -13.08
CA LYS A 23 24.49 12.42 -13.44
C LYS A 23 23.50 11.70 -14.35
N ALA A 24 23.97 10.94 -15.33
CA ALA A 24 23.13 10.14 -16.22
C ALA A 24 22.39 9.04 -15.44
N ASN A 25 23.08 8.30 -14.56
CA ASN A 25 22.48 7.27 -13.72
C ASN A 25 21.45 7.85 -12.75
N LEU A 26 21.76 8.98 -12.09
CA LEU A 26 20.82 9.70 -11.24
C LEU A 26 19.59 10.14 -12.05
N SER A 27 19.78 10.73 -13.22
CA SER A 27 18.66 11.15 -14.08
C SER A 27 17.78 9.97 -14.52
N LYS A 28 18.39 8.80 -14.75
CA LYS A 28 17.68 7.57 -15.10
C LYS A 28 16.89 7.03 -13.90
N ILE A 29 17.47 7.05 -12.71
CA ILE A 29 16.80 6.69 -11.44
C ILE A 29 15.62 7.63 -11.18
N TYR A 30 15.79 8.95 -11.32
CA TYR A 30 14.73 9.95 -11.19
C TYR A 30 13.62 9.77 -12.23
N LYS A 31 13.97 9.49 -13.49
CA LYS A 31 12.95 9.21 -14.53
C LYS A 31 12.18 7.94 -14.23
N GLN A 32 12.84 6.92 -13.69
CA GLN A 32 12.20 5.65 -13.31
C GLN A 32 11.34 5.81 -12.05
N SER A 33 11.75 6.62 -11.09
CA SER A 33 10.95 6.91 -9.90
C SER A 33 9.65 7.62 -10.29
N GLU A 34 9.68 8.59 -11.21
CA GLU A 34 8.51 9.41 -11.56
C GLU A 34 7.50 8.74 -12.52
N MET A 35 7.75 7.52 -12.98
CA MET A 35 6.86 6.83 -13.93
C MET A 35 5.45 6.62 -13.36
N TYR A 36 5.29 6.56 -12.04
CA TYR A 36 3.98 6.40 -11.39
C TYR A 36 3.01 7.52 -11.75
N LYS A 37 3.48 8.73 -12.08
CA LYS A 37 2.62 9.87 -12.44
C LYS A 37 1.80 9.64 -13.71
N ASN A 38 2.26 8.74 -14.57
CA ASN A 38 1.57 8.39 -15.81
C ASN A 38 0.52 7.29 -15.61
N THR A 39 0.43 6.69 -14.43
CA THR A 39 -0.52 5.63 -14.16
C THR A 39 -1.94 6.18 -14.10
N ALA A 40 -2.91 5.40 -14.58
CA ALA A 40 -4.33 5.75 -14.46
C ALA A 40 -4.73 5.95 -12.99
N TRP A 41 -4.14 5.16 -12.09
CA TRP A 41 -4.31 5.30 -10.65
C TRP A 41 -3.92 6.69 -10.14
N TYR A 42 -2.66 7.11 -10.37
CA TYR A 42 -2.17 8.38 -9.85
C TYR A 42 -2.97 9.56 -10.40
N ARG A 43 -3.35 9.52 -11.68
CA ARG A 43 -4.22 10.55 -12.27
C ARG A 43 -5.60 10.57 -11.61
N SER A 44 -6.23 9.40 -11.42
CA SER A 44 -7.55 9.33 -10.79
C SER A 44 -7.59 9.91 -9.39
N ILE A 45 -6.54 9.69 -8.58
CA ILE A 45 -6.46 10.26 -7.24
C ILE A 45 -6.15 11.76 -7.29
N VAL A 46 -5.35 12.24 -8.25
CA VAL A 46 -5.09 13.69 -8.46
C VAL A 46 -6.36 14.42 -8.86
N ASP A 47 -7.13 13.88 -9.80
CA ASP A 47 -8.31 14.53 -10.37
C ASP A 47 -9.52 14.47 -9.43
N ALA A 48 -9.60 13.47 -8.54
CA ALA A 48 -10.71 13.32 -7.59
C ALA A 48 -10.90 14.54 -6.69
N GLU A 49 -12.16 14.86 -6.38
CA GLU A 49 -12.50 15.83 -5.34
C GLU A 49 -12.05 15.28 -3.98
N LYS A 50 -11.33 16.09 -3.20
CA LYS A 50 -10.75 15.69 -1.91
C LYS A 50 -11.30 16.55 -0.80
N SER A 51 -11.77 15.90 0.26
CA SER A 51 -12.04 16.56 1.53
C SER A 51 -11.19 15.94 2.64
N CYS A 52 -10.87 16.73 3.66
CA CYS A 52 -9.98 16.32 4.74
C CYS A 52 -10.62 16.51 6.10
N LEU A 53 -10.49 15.50 6.95
CA LEU A 53 -10.72 15.58 8.39
C LEU A 53 -9.41 15.24 9.09
N LYS A 54 -9.05 16.03 10.11
CA LYS A 54 -7.89 15.75 10.96
C LYS A 54 -8.37 15.52 12.38
N GLU A 55 -8.05 14.35 12.91
CA GLU A 55 -8.39 13.92 14.27
C GLU A 55 -7.08 13.45 14.92
N ASP A 56 -6.56 14.24 15.87
CA ASP A 56 -5.28 14.00 16.55
C ASP A 56 -4.12 13.69 15.59
N LYS A 57 -3.70 12.41 15.57
CA LYS A 57 -2.59 11.87 14.77
C LYS A 57 -3.04 11.22 13.46
N ILE A 58 -4.32 11.28 13.15
CA ILE A 58 -4.92 10.68 11.96
C ILE A 58 -5.36 11.78 11.00
N LYS A 59 -4.88 11.71 9.76
CA LYS A 59 -5.39 12.50 8.64
C LYS A 59 -6.28 11.60 7.79
N LYS A 60 -7.57 11.91 7.73
CA LYS A 60 -8.57 11.21 6.95
C LYS A 60 -8.86 12.00 5.68
N ILE A 61 -8.68 11.37 4.53
CA ILE A 61 -8.98 11.94 3.22
C ILE A 61 -10.15 11.18 2.63
N HIS A 62 -11.18 11.91 2.23
CA HIS A 62 -12.29 11.36 1.47
C HIS A 62 -12.17 11.84 0.02
N TYR A 63 -12.23 10.89 -0.88
CA TYR A 63 -12.16 11.08 -2.33
C TYR A 63 -13.54 10.80 -2.92
N LYS A 64 -13.99 11.69 -3.80
CA LYS A 64 -15.10 11.46 -4.70
C LYS A 64 -14.56 11.46 -6.14
N PHE A 65 -14.79 10.37 -6.83
CA PHE A 65 -14.37 10.19 -8.22
C PHE A 65 -15.51 10.53 -9.17
N ASP A 66 -15.18 10.84 -10.42
CA ASP A 66 -16.15 11.18 -11.48
C ASP A 66 -17.11 10.03 -11.81
N ASP A 67 -16.72 8.79 -11.52
CA ASP A 67 -17.52 7.58 -11.73
C ASP A 67 -18.41 7.23 -10.53
N ASP A 68 -18.69 8.22 -9.68
CA ASP A 68 -19.51 8.11 -8.46
C ASP A 68 -18.94 7.16 -7.39
N LYS A 69 -17.72 6.65 -7.54
CA LYS A 69 -17.05 5.91 -6.47
C LYS A 69 -16.59 6.85 -5.39
N GLU A 70 -16.53 6.32 -4.18
CA GLU A 70 -15.91 7.01 -3.06
C GLU A 70 -14.79 6.16 -2.47
N MET A 71 -13.74 6.82 -2.00
CA MET A 71 -12.66 6.19 -1.24
C MET A 71 -12.38 7.00 0.01
N VAL A 72 -12.09 6.32 1.11
CA VAL A 72 -11.57 6.96 2.33
C VAL A 72 -10.22 6.36 2.66
N GLU A 73 -9.25 7.22 2.88
CA GLU A 73 -7.91 6.86 3.36
C GLU A 73 -7.63 7.49 4.72
N GLU A 74 -7.04 6.71 5.62
CA GLU A 74 -6.57 7.18 6.93
C GLU A 74 -5.06 7.06 7.00
N TYR A 75 -4.38 8.18 7.27
CA TYR A 75 -2.93 8.25 7.40
C TYR A 75 -2.54 8.60 8.82
N ASN A 76 -1.49 7.95 9.31
CA ASN A 76 -0.80 8.42 10.50
C ASN A 76 0.07 9.63 10.15
N VAL A 77 -0.12 10.77 10.83
CA VAL A 77 0.58 12.03 10.54
C VAL A 77 2.07 11.95 10.88
N ASP A 78 2.44 11.23 11.94
CA ASP A 78 3.83 11.12 12.40
C ASP A 78 4.64 10.17 11.52
N THR A 79 4.06 9.03 11.15
CA THR A 79 4.76 7.99 10.40
C THR A 79 4.59 8.09 8.89
N GLN A 80 3.57 8.83 8.44
CA GLN A 80 3.13 8.98 7.04
C GLN A 80 2.60 7.69 6.41
N VAL A 81 2.29 6.68 7.24
CA VAL A 81 1.82 5.39 6.77
C VAL A 81 0.30 5.42 6.56
N LEU A 82 -0.14 4.89 5.41
CA LEU A 82 -1.54 4.58 5.14
C LEU A 82 -2.02 3.44 6.05
N LEU A 83 -2.87 3.75 7.01
CA LEU A 83 -3.41 2.80 7.97
C LEU A 83 -4.66 2.09 7.47
N ARG A 84 -5.51 2.82 6.74
CA ARG A 84 -6.77 2.30 6.21
C ARG A 84 -7.03 2.85 4.81
N ARG A 85 -7.53 2.00 3.92
CA ARG A 85 -8.16 2.39 2.65
C ARG A 85 -9.45 1.60 2.50
N ALA A 86 -10.56 2.29 2.33
CA ALA A 86 -11.87 1.69 2.11
C ALA A 86 -12.57 2.32 0.91
N TRP A 87 -13.31 1.50 0.17
CA TRP A 87 -14.03 1.89 -1.04
C TRP A 87 -15.53 1.78 -0.84
N LYS A 88 -16.29 2.73 -1.37
CA LYS A 88 -17.74 2.63 -1.54
C LYS A 88 -18.02 2.61 -3.04
N VAL A 89 -18.55 1.52 -3.54
CA VAL A 89 -18.91 1.35 -4.96
C VAL A 89 -20.43 1.18 -5.03
N LYS A 90 -21.12 2.04 -5.79
CA LYS A 90 -22.57 1.94 -6.00
C LYS A 90 -22.97 0.53 -6.45
N GLY A 91 -24.06 0.01 -5.88
CA GLY A 91 -24.57 -1.30 -6.25
C GLY A 91 -25.06 -1.33 -7.69
N LYS A 92 -25.00 -2.50 -8.35
CA LYS A 92 -25.47 -2.69 -9.73
C LYS A 92 -26.95 -2.31 -9.95
N LEU A 93 -27.73 -2.23 -8.88
CA LEU A 93 -29.16 -1.90 -8.89
C LEU A 93 -29.43 -0.47 -8.35
N GLY A 94 -28.43 0.42 -8.37
CA GLY A 94 -28.60 1.83 -8.01
C GLY A 94 -28.69 2.12 -6.51
N GLY A 95 -28.58 1.11 -5.65
CA GLY A 95 -28.49 1.29 -4.20
C GLY A 95 -27.12 1.80 -3.74
N ASP A 96 -27.10 2.44 -2.56
CA ASP A 96 -25.86 2.82 -1.89
C ASP A 96 -24.93 1.62 -1.68
N GLY A 97 -23.69 1.77 -2.12
CA GLY A 97 -22.65 0.75 -1.94
C GLY A 97 -22.30 0.51 -0.48
N LYS A 98 -21.97 -0.74 -0.13
CA LYS A 98 -21.32 -1.03 1.16
C LYS A 98 -19.84 -0.63 1.10
N TRP A 99 -19.30 -0.19 2.23
CA TRP A 99 -17.86 0.07 2.36
C TRP A 99 -17.09 -1.24 2.39
N VAL A 100 -16.10 -1.37 1.51
CA VAL A 100 -15.19 -2.52 1.43
C VAL A 100 -13.80 -2.05 1.82
N VAL A 101 -13.24 -2.62 2.88
CA VAL A 101 -11.90 -2.30 3.36
C VAL A 101 -10.86 -3.04 2.51
N GLU A 102 -9.99 -2.29 1.84
CA GLU A 102 -8.84 -2.81 1.09
C GLU A 102 -7.62 -2.98 1.99
N ILE A 103 -7.36 -2.00 2.87
CA ILE A 103 -6.22 -1.95 3.79
C ILE A 103 -6.74 -1.56 5.17
N GLY A 104 -6.18 -2.16 6.22
CA GLY A 104 -6.52 -1.87 7.60
C GLY A 104 -7.47 -2.90 8.21
N ASP A 105 -7.89 -2.64 9.44
CA ASP A 105 -8.83 -3.51 10.14
C ASP A 105 -10.24 -3.35 9.56
N PRO A 106 -11.07 -4.41 9.51
CA PRO A 106 -12.44 -4.30 9.03
C PRO A 106 -13.23 -3.26 9.83
N ILE A 107 -14.18 -2.59 9.18
CA ILE A 107 -15.09 -1.67 9.86
C ILE A 107 -16.07 -2.54 10.67
N PRO A 108 -16.16 -2.36 12.00
CA PRO A 108 -17.13 -3.09 12.80
C PRO A 108 -18.54 -2.78 12.29
N GLU A 109 -19.34 -3.81 12.01
CA GLU A 109 -20.74 -3.61 11.71
C GLU A 109 -21.44 -3.07 12.97
N ALA A 110 -22.09 -1.91 12.86
CA ALA A 110 -22.72 -1.23 13.99
C ALA A 110 -23.96 -1.97 14.54
N THR A 111 -24.44 -2.97 13.82
CA THR A 111 -25.56 -3.83 14.21
C THR A 111 -25.21 -5.28 13.90
N PRO A 112 -24.98 -6.14 14.90
CA PRO A 112 -25.02 -7.57 14.65
C PRO A 112 -26.48 -7.87 14.27
N THR A 113 -26.71 -8.33 13.05
CA THR A 113 -28.04 -8.77 12.62
C THR A 113 -28.34 -10.08 13.37
N ILE A 114 -28.91 -9.99 14.58
CA ILE A 114 -29.17 -11.14 15.49
C ILE A 114 -30.60 -11.70 15.32
N GLU A 115 -31.29 -11.41 14.22
CA GLU A 115 -32.73 -11.77 14.13
C GLU A 115 -33.08 -12.92 13.17
N VAL A 116 -32.10 -13.61 12.57
CA VAL A 116 -32.39 -14.84 11.81
C VAL A 116 -31.30 -15.86 12.13
N ALA A 117 -31.65 -17.15 12.12
CA ALA A 117 -30.71 -18.26 12.27
C ALA A 117 -29.68 -18.24 11.13
N ASP A 118 -28.70 -17.36 11.25
CA ASP A 118 -27.72 -17.09 10.21
C ASP A 118 -26.65 -18.17 10.26
N ILE A 119 -26.40 -18.76 9.09
CA ILE A 119 -25.22 -19.58 8.85
C ILE A 119 -24.02 -18.63 8.95
N VAL A 120 -23.35 -18.64 10.10
CA VAL A 120 -22.14 -17.85 10.35
C VAL A 120 -20.92 -18.71 10.05
N GLU A 121 -19.91 -18.10 9.47
CA GLU A 121 -18.65 -18.76 9.22
C GLU A 121 -17.93 -19.18 10.54
N SER A 122 -17.22 -20.31 10.50
CA SER A 122 -16.52 -20.81 11.69
C SER A 122 -15.46 -19.81 12.19
N LYS A 123 -15.34 -19.67 13.51
CA LYS A 123 -14.27 -18.86 14.13
C LYS A 123 -12.87 -19.36 13.79
N ASP A 124 -12.74 -20.64 13.44
CA ASP A 124 -11.47 -21.28 13.09
C ASP A 124 -11.11 -21.15 11.61
N GLN A 125 -11.94 -20.50 10.81
CA GLN A 125 -11.62 -20.29 9.40
C GLN A 125 -10.41 -19.35 9.23
N PRO A 126 -9.57 -19.52 8.21
CA PRO A 126 -8.47 -18.60 7.95
C PRO A 126 -8.96 -17.20 7.60
N ILE A 127 -8.50 -16.20 8.36
CA ILE A 127 -8.86 -14.79 8.15
C ILE A 127 -7.61 -14.03 7.73
N VAL A 128 -7.69 -13.35 6.58
CA VAL A 128 -6.63 -12.49 6.05
C VAL A 128 -6.89 -11.05 6.47
N THR A 129 -5.90 -10.42 7.09
CA THR A 129 -5.87 -8.97 7.30
C THR A 129 -4.68 -8.36 6.59
N ARG A 130 -4.81 -7.09 6.21
CA ARG A 130 -3.83 -6.37 5.41
C ARG A 130 -3.42 -5.09 6.11
N ARG A 131 -2.13 -4.85 6.21
CA ARG A 131 -1.56 -3.66 6.85
C ARG A 131 -0.39 -3.14 6.03
N ASN A 132 -0.15 -1.84 6.15
CA ASN A 132 1.06 -1.24 5.63
C ASN A 132 1.96 -0.84 6.78
N THR A 133 3.25 -0.93 6.54
CA THR A 133 4.29 -0.28 7.32
C THR A 133 4.96 0.77 6.42
N ARG A 134 5.97 1.46 6.95
CA ARG A 134 6.76 2.41 6.16
C ARG A 134 7.48 1.73 5.00
N VAL A 135 7.95 0.48 5.17
CA VAL A 135 8.84 -0.19 4.20
C VAL A 135 8.28 -1.49 3.63
N ASN A 136 7.22 -2.05 4.22
CA ASN A 136 6.62 -3.32 3.80
C ASN A 136 5.11 -3.20 3.65
N LEU A 137 4.57 -3.96 2.69
CA LEU A 137 3.18 -4.40 2.67
C LEU A 137 3.08 -5.69 3.48
N GLU A 138 2.07 -5.84 4.32
CA GLU A 138 1.94 -6.98 5.24
C GLU A 138 0.56 -7.64 5.12
N TRP A 139 0.56 -8.97 5.05
CA TRP A 139 -0.63 -9.80 5.19
C TRP A 139 -0.46 -10.70 6.41
N ARG A 140 -1.48 -10.75 7.26
CA ARG A 140 -1.56 -11.72 8.35
C ARG A 140 -2.70 -12.67 8.08
N ILE A 141 -2.41 -13.95 8.04
CA ILE A 141 -3.42 -14.99 7.89
C ILE A 141 -3.49 -15.77 9.19
N ARG A 142 -4.54 -15.51 9.98
CA ARG A 142 -4.79 -16.21 11.26
C ARG A 142 -5.42 -17.57 11.01
N ASN A 143 -5.48 -18.39 12.06
CA ASN A 143 -6.08 -19.73 12.06
C ASN A 143 -5.44 -20.68 11.05
N LEU A 144 -4.12 -20.56 10.90
CA LEU A 144 -3.31 -21.47 10.09
C LEU A 144 -2.45 -22.33 11.04
N PRO A 145 -2.83 -23.58 11.33
CA PRO A 145 -2.21 -24.36 12.41
C PRO A 145 -0.91 -25.05 12.00
N TYR A 146 -0.65 -25.21 10.70
CA TYR A 146 0.54 -25.91 10.23
C TYR A 146 1.80 -25.08 10.45
N PRO A 147 2.98 -25.71 10.65
CA PRO A 147 4.23 -25.00 10.82
C PRO A 147 4.73 -24.38 9.50
N ILE A 148 5.70 -23.45 9.58
CA ILE A 148 6.12 -22.59 8.45
C ILE A 148 6.54 -23.40 7.20
N GLU A 149 7.22 -24.52 7.40
CA GLU A 149 7.72 -25.41 6.34
C GLU A 149 6.60 -26.08 5.52
N THR A 150 5.36 -26.07 6.02
CA THR A 150 4.20 -26.59 5.29
C THR A 150 3.73 -25.60 4.22
N TYR A 151 4.04 -24.31 4.36
CA TYR A 151 3.61 -23.27 3.42
C TYR A 151 4.64 -23.03 2.32
N SER A 152 4.13 -22.84 1.12
CA SER A 152 4.88 -22.31 -0.02
C SER A 152 4.27 -20.99 -0.41
N ILE A 153 5.10 -19.95 -0.45
CA ILE A 153 4.71 -18.57 -0.74
C ILE A 153 5.49 -18.11 -1.95
N SER A 154 4.79 -17.79 -3.03
CA SER A 154 5.42 -17.45 -4.31
C SER A 154 4.80 -16.22 -4.96
N ALA A 155 5.63 -15.36 -5.52
CA ALA A 155 5.20 -14.30 -6.44
C ALA A 155 4.65 -14.92 -7.73
N ASN A 156 3.46 -14.51 -8.16
CA ASN A 156 2.87 -14.86 -9.44
C ASN A 156 2.58 -13.58 -10.23
N ASN A 157 3.33 -13.38 -11.31
CA ASN A 157 3.18 -12.19 -12.16
C ASN A 157 2.06 -12.31 -13.21
N ASP A 158 1.66 -13.53 -13.57
CA ASP A 158 0.56 -13.76 -14.52
C ASP A 158 -0.77 -13.30 -13.92
N GLU A 159 -0.98 -13.59 -12.64
CA GLU A 159 -2.17 -13.23 -11.88
C GLU A 159 -1.96 -12.01 -10.96
N ARG A 160 -0.78 -11.36 -11.04
CA ARG A 160 -0.37 -10.18 -10.25
C ARG A 160 -0.60 -10.32 -8.73
N CYS A 161 -0.33 -11.50 -8.18
CA CYS A 161 -0.60 -11.80 -6.77
C CYS A 161 0.50 -12.63 -6.10
N ILE A 162 0.50 -12.64 -4.77
CA ILE A 162 1.29 -13.59 -3.98
C ILE A 162 0.42 -14.82 -3.72
N ILE A 163 0.90 -15.99 -4.13
CA ILE A 163 0.21 -17.27 -3.91
C ILE A 163 0.73 -17.90 -2.63
N VAL A 164 -0.19 -18.24 -1.72
CA VAL A 164 0.06 -19.02 -0.51
C VAL A 164 -0.61 -20.37 -0.69
N ARG A 165 0.15 -21.46 -0.54
CA ARG A 165 -0.37 -22.82 -0.62
C ARG A 165 0.30 -23.73 0.40
N THR A 166 -0.37 -24.79 0.82
CA THR A 166 0.23 -25.82 1.68
C THR A 166 0.62 -27.07 0.90
N THR A 167 1.65 -27.79 1.35
CA THR A 167 2.07 -29.07 0.76
C THR A 167 0.99 -30.15 0.85
N ASN A 168 0.21 -30.14 1.94
CA ASN A 168 -0.94 -31.04 2.14
C ASN A 168 -2.21 -30.61 1.39
N LYS A 169 -2.16 -29.53 0.58
CA LYS A 169 -3.28 -28.99 -0.23
C LYS A 169 -4.52 -28.58 0.58
N LYS A 170 -4.38 -28.36 1.89
CA LYS A 170 -5.47 -27.90 2.76
C LYS A 170 -5.74 -26.40 2.70
N TYR A 171 -4.78 -25.61 2.22
CA TYR A 171 -4.93 -24.17 2.09
C TYR A 171 -4.36 -23.66 0.78
N PHE A 172 -5.10 -22.75 0.14
CA PHE A 172 -4.69 -22.01 -1.05
C PHE A 172 -5.30 -20.61 -0.98
N LYS A 173 -4.49 -19.57 -1.18
CA LYS A 173 -4.94 -18.17 -1.20
C LYS A 173 -4.10 -17.35 -2.17
N LYS A 174 -4.79 -16.51 -2.94
CA LYS A 174 -4.19 -15.45 -3.76
C LYS A 174 -4.29 -14.14 -3.00
N LEU A 175 -3.14 -13.54 -2.69
CA LEU A 175 -3.04 -12.25 -2.03
C LEU A 175 -2.76 -11.20 -3.10
N GLN A 176 -3.78 -10.42 -3.42
CA GLN A 176 -3.65 -9.33 -4.38
C GLN A 176 -2.69 -8.27 -3.85
N VAL A 177 -1.91 -7.66 -4.76
CA VAL A 177 -1.00 -6.56 -4.43
C VAL A 177 -1.33 -5.33 -5.28
N PRO A 178 -2.46 -4.65 -5.00
CA PRO A 178 -2.97 -3.57 -5.84
C PRO A 178 -1.98 -2.42 -6.04
N GLU A 179 -1.11 -2.13 -5.09
CA GLU A 179 -0.12 -1.05 -5.18
C GLU A 179 0.87 -1.30 -6.32
N LEU A 180 1.32 -2.54 -6.49
CA LEU A 180 2.21 -2.86 -7.61
C LEU A 180 1.45 -2.86 -8.93
N ASP A 181 0.23 -3.40 -8.95
CA ASP A 181 -0.60 -3.40 -10.15
C ASP A 181 -0.94 -1.98 -10.64
N ARG A 182 -1.33 -1.10 -9.72
CA ARG A 182 -1.57 0.33 -9.97
C ARG A 182 -0.35 1.05 -10.54
N LEU A 183 0.84 0.63 -10.14
CA LEU A 183 2.11 1.18 -10.61
C LEU A 183 2.69 0.43 -11.83
N GLY A 184 2.04 -0.64 -12.31
CA GLY A 184 2.55 -1.49 -13.37
C GLY A 184 3.85 -2.23 -13.01
N LEU A 185 4.12 -2.42 -11.72
CA LEU A 185 5.33 -3.08 -11.22
C LEU A 185 5.14 -4.60 -11.16
N GLN A 186 6.21 -5.34 -11.42
CA GLN A 186 6.25 -6.79 -11.25
C GLN A 186 6.50 -7.17 -9.78
N LEU A 187 5.96 -8.32 -9.39
CA LEU A 187 6.26 -8.95 -8.12
C LEU A 187 7.62 -9.64 -8.19
N GLU A 188 8.47 -9.37 -7.22
CA GLU A 188 9.79 -10.00 -7.09
C GLU A 188 9.79 -10.96 -5.89
N GLN A 189 10.15 -12.23 -6.14
CA GLN A 189 10.21 -13.24 -5.08
C GLN A 189 11.15 -12.84 -3.94
N GLY A 190 12.27 -12.18 -4.26
CA GLY A 190 13.27 -11.76 -3.27
C GLY A 190 12.78 -10.70 -2.28
N ASN A 191 11.67 -10.01 -2.59
CA ASN A 191 11.05 -9.03 -1.69
C ASN A 191 10.05 -9.68 -0.73
N ILE A 192 9.71 -10.97 -0.90
CA ILE A 192 8.79 -11.70 -0.02
C ILE A 192 9.56 -12.28 1.16
N GLN A 193 9.08 -12.00 2.36
CA GLN A 193 9.52 -12.61 3.60
C GLN A 193 8.31 -13.18 4.33
N SER A 194 8.50 -14.27 5.07
CA SER A 194 7.41 -14.89 5.82
C SER A 194 7.87 -15.46 7.14
N SER A 195 7.01 -15.38 8.14
CA SER A 195 7.16 -16.05 9.42
C SER A 195 5.82 -16.64 9.86
N HIS A 196 5.87 -17.63 10.75
CA HIS A 196 4.68 -18.23 11.32
C HIS A 196 4.82 -18.32 12.83
N GLN A 197 3.85 -17.76 13.55
CA GLN A 197 3.82 -17.80 15.01
C GLN A 197 2.38 -17.68 15.48
N PHE A 198 2.04 -18.37 16.58
CA PHE A 198 0.70 -18.31 17.19
C PHE A 198 -0.44 -18.54 16.18
N GLN A 199 -0.31 -19.60 15.36
CA GLN A 199 -1.28 -19.96 14.31
C GLN A 199 -1.54 -18.85 13.29
N THR A 200 -0.58 -17.94 13.12
CA THR A 200 -0.67 -16.81 12.20
C THR A 200 0.52 -16.83 11.26
N LEU A 201 0.23 -16.92 9.95
CA LEU A 201 1.24 -16.72 8.91
C LEU A 201 1.32 -15.22 8.63
N ILE A 202 2.50 -14.63 8.83
CA ILE A 202 2.80 -13.24 8.52
C ILE A 202 3.62 -13.23 7.23
N ILE A 203 3.13 -12.53 6.22
CA ILE A 203 3.79 -12.38 4.93
C ILE A 203 4.07 -10.89 4.74
N MET A 204 5.33 -10.55 4.54
CA MET A 204 5.77 -9.20 4.25
C MET A 204 6.29 -9.13 2.82
N TYR A 205 5.95 -8.07 2.12
CA TYR A 205 6.54 -7.72 0.84
C TYR A 205 7.27 -6.38 0.97
N LYS A 206 8.58 -6.39 0.78
CA LYS A 206 9.40 -5.17 0.80
C LYS A 206 8.99 -4.25 -0.34
N LYS A 207 8.60 -3.02 -0.01
CA LYS A 207 8.16 -2.04 -1.00
C LYS A 207 9.33 -1.68 -1.93
N PRO A 208 9.13 -1.73 -3.26
CA PRO A 208 10.14 -1.27 -4.19
C PRO A 208 10.24 0.26 -4.14
N GLN A 209 11.39 0.80 -4.51
CA GLN A 209 11.65 2.25 -4.41
C GLN A 209 10.59 3.13 -5.11
N PRO A 210 10.10 2.81 -6.33
CA PRO A 210 9.07 3.62 -6.97
C PRO A 210 7.75 3.71 -6.17
N LEU A 211 7.40 2.67 -5.40
CA LEU A 211 6.23 2.71 -4.53
C LEU A 211 6.47 3.63 -3.32
N LEU A 212 7.67 3.58 -2.73
CA LEU A 212 8.04 4.45 -1.61
C LEU A 212 8.06 5.93 -2.03
N ASP A 213 8.60 6.22 -3.21
CA ASP A 213 8.67 7.58 -3.74
C ASP A 213 7.26 8.13 -4.02
N MET A 214 6.40 7.32 -4.65
CA MET A 214 5.00 7.68 -4.89
C MET A 214 4.24 7.94 -3.58
N GLU A 215 4.34 7.04 -2.59
CA GLU A 215 3.66 7.20 -1.30
C GLU A 215 4.11 8.49 -0.59
N LYS A 216 5.42 8.77 -0.60
CA LYS A 216 6.00 9.98 0.00
C LYS A 216 5.49 11.23 -0.69
N GLU A 217 5.58 11.30 -2.01
CA GLU A 217 5.11 12.46 -2.77
C GLU A 217 3.60 12.66 -2.59
N TRP A 218 2.83 11.59 -2.67
CA TRP A 218 1.39 11.65 -2.48
C TRP A 218 1.02 12.19 -1.10
N PHE A 219 1.73 11.78 -0.05
CA PHE A 219 1.51 12.34 1.27
C PHE A 219 1.81 13.85 1.35
N GLU A 220 2.84 14.34 0.64
CA GLU A 220 3.12 15.78 0.53
C GLU A 220 1.99 16.53 -0.21
N GLU A 221 1.40 15.95 -1.26
CA GLU A 221 0.22 16.51 -1.91
C GLU A 221 -0.98 16.57 -0.95
N LEU A 222 -1.20 15.49 -0.18
CA LEU A 222 -2.28 15.45 0.80
C LEU A 222 -2.12 16.51 1.88
N LYS A 223 -0.91 16.92 2.26
CA LYS A 223 -0.71 18.02 3.22
C LYS A 223 -1.33 19.34 2.76
N LYS A 224 -1.43 19.57 1.44
CA LYS A 224 -2.01 20.78 0.86
C LYS A 224 -3.54 20.83 1.00
N VAL A 225 -4.19 19.68 1.18
CA VAL A 225 -5.64 19.59 1.43
C VAL A 225 -5.93 20.06 2.86
N LYS A 226 -6.66 21.17 2.98
CA LYS A 226 -7.04 21.79 4.26
C LYS A 226 -8.20 21.04 4.93
N PRO A 227 -8.20 20.89 6.26
CA PRO A 227 -9.31 20.28 6.99
C PRO A 227 -10.60 21.12 6.91
N ILE A 228 -11.76 20.46 6.83
CA ILE A 228 -13.09 21.11 6.74
C ILE A 228 -13.43 21.94 8.00
N LYS A 229 -12.77 21.70 9.14
CA LYS A 229 -13.03 22.41 10.40
C LYS A 229 -12.49 23.85 10.46
N ASP A 230 -11.71 24.30 9.47
CA ASP A 230 -11.14 25.67 9.43
C ASP A 230 -12.07 26.69 8.73
N MET A 231 -13.36 26.37 8.57
CA MET A 231 -14.37 27.28 8.02
C MET A 231 -15.30 27.71 9.16
N PRO A 232 -15.49 29.03 9.43
CA PRO A 232 -16.41 29.48 10.47
C PRO A 232 -17.81 28.97 10.14
N SER A 233 -18.33 28.13 11.02
CA SER A 233 -19.62 27.47 10.86
C SER A 233 -20.76 28.46 11.05
N ASP A 234 -21.24 29.06 9.98
CA ASP A 234 -22.60 29.64 9.94
C ASP A 234 -23.61 28.50 9.75
N CYS A 235 -23.78 27.66 10.78
CA CYS A 235 -24.91 26.75 10.88
C CYS A 235 -25.93 27.36 11.84
N LYS A 236 -26.92 28.07 11.28
CA LYS A 236 -28.15 28.43 11.99
C LYS A 236 -28.99 27.17 12.13
N THR A 237 -29.19 26.73 13.36
CA THR A 237 -30.18 25.72 13.72
C THR A 237 -31.57 26.34 13.59
N GLN A 238 -32.47 25.65 12.89
CA GLN A 238 -33.89 25.99 12.78
C GLN A 238 -34.67 25.41 13.94
#